data_AF-I9NN25-F1
#
_entry.id   AF-I9NN25-F1
#
_cell.length_a   1.000
_cell.length_b   1.000
_cell.length_c   1.000
_cell.angle_alpha   90.00
_cell.angle_beta   90.00
_cell.angle_gamma   90.00
#
_symmetry.space_group_name_H-M   'P 1'
#
loop_
_entity.id
_entity.type
_entity.pdbx_description
1 polymer ?
#
loop_
_entity_poly.entity_id
_entity_poly.type
_entity_poly.pdbx_seq_one_letter_code
_entity_poly.pdbx_strand_id
1 'polypeptide(L)'
;MNKKLLLITPMLLILFSVLLSGCYSQESEGAKGEYKMTNINIFKDTPVWELAIAVKEQKTAAIEKIVKDKPELLNYQESKYKVTLLLWAIGMEKYNSAEALLKCGADPNLASVRYKTYSEETPLSVAAGFSWVDNLAKKDPKYVKLLLKYGADPNWIYIGHEHGMEPGTSILMESIGCGIEKTKALVEAGADINHKMKSGKTAAVKALFAGGPALERNAYAHYLIVEKKAKVSEPYYRSETYGNEDPNEKFFPVDILRDWIVAIGSEEYKMKMEIVEEFARQGVNYWDTKIPSDRLKQIKKIHPSTWEEYIKKY
;
A
#
# COMPACT_ATOMS: atom_id res chain seq x y z
N MET A 1 54.00 -25.94 -68.36
CA MET A 1 53.70 -24.69 -69.11
C MET A 1 52.24 -24.77 -69.53
N ASN A 2 51.31 -24.23 -68.73
CA ASN A 2 49.90 -24.15 -69.12
C ASN A 2 49.20 -23.02 -68.35
N LYS A 3 48.31 -22.35 -69.09
CA LYS A 3 47.84 -20.97 -68.92
C LYS A 3 46.89 -20.80 -67.73
N LYS A 4 46.99 -19.62 -67.09
CA LYS A 4 46.06 -19.08 -66.09
C LYS A 4 44.65 -19.00 -66.68
N LEU A 5 43.67 -19.59 -66.00
CA LEU A 5 42.25 -19.41 -66.30
C LEU A 5 41.70 -18.27 -65.43
N LEU A 6 41.05 -17.31 -66.10
CA LEU A 6 40.49 -16.10 -65.53
C LEU A 6 39.27 -16.35 -64.62
N LEU A 7 39.14 -15.48 -63.63
CA LEU A 7 37.97 -15.20 -62.80
C LEU A 7 36.67 -15.02 -63.61
N ILE A 8 35.56 -15.57 -63.10
CA ILE A 8 34.25 -14.87 -62.97
C ILE A 8 33.51 -15.46 -61.75
N THR A 9 33.41 -14.71 -60.66
CA THR A 9 32.48 -14.97 -59.54
C THR A 9 31.17 -14.22 -59.80
N PRO A 10 29.99 -14.87 -59.71
CA PRO A 10 28.73 -14.14 -59.80
C PRO A 10 28.38 -13.55 -58.43
N MET A 11 28.45 -12.22 -58.38
CA MET A 11 27.81 -11.35 -57.40
C MET A 11 26.30 -11.55 -57.46
N LEU A 12 25.70 -12.14 -56.42
CA LEU A 12 24.23 -12.21 -56.26
C LEU A 12 23.79 -11.47 -54.99
N LEU A 13 23.32 -10.23 -55.22
CA LEU A 13 22.19 -9.54 -54.58
C LEU A 13 22.01 -9.67 -53.06
N ILE A 14 22.60 -8.71 -52.34
CA ILE A 14 22.10 -8.22 -51.05
C ILE A 14 20.91 -7.29 -51.37
N LEU A 15 19.69 -7.72 -51.09
CA LEU A 15 18.53 -6.84 -51.09
C LEU A 15 17.59 -7.16 -49.90
N PHE A 16 17.58 -6.21 -48.97
CA PHE A 16 16.44 -5.76 -48.15
C PHE A 16 15.53 -6.80 -47.47
N SER A 17 15.74 -6.96 -46.16
CA SER A 17 14.63 -7.11 -45.19
C SER A 17 15.05 -6.60 -43.80
N VAL A 18 15.38 -5.32 -43.72
CA VAL A 18 15.27 -4.57 -42.45
C VAL A 18 13.80 -4.14 -42.37
N LEU A 19 13.04 -4.79 -41.49
CA LEU A 19 11.83 -4.32 -40.80
C LEU A 19 11.04 -5.56 -40.34
N LEU A 20 11.40 -6.10 -39.17
CA LEU A 20 10.47 -6.79 -38.25
C LEU A 20 11.18 -6.95 -36.89
N SER A 21 11.75 -5.86 -36.38
CA SER A 21 11.95 -5.69 -34.93
C SER A 21 10.66 -5.11 -34.35
N GLY A 22 9.55 -5.81 -34.56
CA GLY A 22 8.39 -5.64 -33.71
C GLY A 22 8.79 -6.25 -32.37
N CYS A 23 8.93 -5.41 -31.34
CA CYS A 23 9.01 -5.86 -29.96
C CYS A 23 7.76 -6.68 -29.63
N TYR A 24 7.79 -7.98 -29.93
CA TYR A 24 6.96 -8.95 -29.26
C TYR A 24 7.54 -9.06 -27.85
N SER A 25 7.00 -8.25 -26.94
CA SER A 25 7.11 -8.56 -25.52
C SER A 25 6.50 -9.94 -25.34
N GLN A 26 7.34 -10.95 -25.09
CA GLN A 26 6.87 -12.26 -24.65
C GLN A 26 5.98 -12.06 -23.43
N GLU A 27 4.67 -12.19 -23.63
CA GLU A 27 3.72 -12.35 -22.54
C GLU A 27 4.16 -13.60 -21.80
N SER A 28 4.64 -13.44 -20.56
CA SER A 28 5.15 -14.54 -19.77
C SER A 28 4.00 -15.48 -19.39
N GLU A 29 3.72 -16.43 -20.26
CA GLU A 29 3.06 -17.68 -19.91
C GLU A 29 3.92 -18.37 -18.84
N GLY A 30 3.45 -18.37 -17.60
CA GLY A 30 4.06 -19.18 -16.55
C GLY A 30 4.03 -20.65 -16.95
N ALA A 31 4.96 -21.45 -16.44
CA ALA A 31 5.26 -22.84 -16.82
C ALA A 31 4.14 -23.89 -16.65
N LYS A 32 2.87 -23.49 -16.59
CA LYS A 32 1.65 -24.31 -16.66
C LYS A 32 0.46 -23.62 -17.38
N GLY A 33 0.69 -22.59 -18.19
CA GLY A 33 -0.38 -21.90 -18.93
C GLY A 33 -1.34 -21.07 -18.08
N GLU A 34 -0.97 -20.72 -16.84
CA GLU A 34 -1.82 -19.93 -15.94
C GLU A 34 -1.39 -18.45 -15.90
N TYR A 35 -2.34 -17.54 -16.17
CA TYR A 35 -2.12 -16.10 -16.03
C TYR A 35 -2.06 -15.64 -14.56
N LYS A 36 -1.17 -14.69 -14.26
CA LYS A 36 -1.11 -13.96 -12.99
C LYS A 36 -2.33 -13.05 -12.85
N MET A 37 -2.71 -12.72 -11.61
CA MET A 37 -3.84 -11.81 -11.30
C MET A 37 -3.75 -10.44 -12.01
N THR A 38 -2.54 -9.96 -12.29
CA THR A 38 -2.28 -8.69 -12.98
C THR A 38 -2.44 -8.76 -14.51
N ASN A 39 -2.56 -9.95 -15.09
CA ASN A 39 -2.73 -10.12 -16.52
C ASN A 39 -4.23 -10.16 -16.88
N ILE A 40 -4.67 -9.32 -17.81
CA ILE A 40 -6.09 -9.22 -18.23
C ILE A 40 -6.63 -10.56 -18.74
N ASN A 41 -5.78 -11.44 -19.26
CA ASN A 41 -6.18 -12.72 -19.83
C ASN A 41 -6.74 -13.70 -18.79
N ILE A 42 -6.73 -13.37 -17.48
CA ILE A 42 -7.54 -14.08 -16.48
C ILE A 42 -9.05 -14.04 -16.79
N PHE A 43 -9.49 -13.06 -17.57
CA PHE A 43 -10.87 -12.92 -18.07
C PHE A 43 -11.07 -13.50 -19.48
N LYS A 44 -10.02 -14.03 -20.12
CA LYS A 44 -10.13 -14.60 -21.46
C LYS A 44 -11.08 -15.80 -21.43
N ASP A 45 -11.86 -15.96 -22.51
CA ASP A 45 -12.84 -17.03 -22.66
C ASP A 45 -13.98 -16.99 -21.61
N THR A 46 -14.21 -15.83 -20.99
CA THR A 46 -15.34 -15.57 -20.09
C THR A 46 -16.36 -14.61 -20.73
N PRO A 47 -17.62 -14.57 -20.24
CA PRO A 47 -18.62 -13.61 -20.74
C PRO A 47 -18.23 -12.14 -20.59
N VAL A 48 -17.31 -11.82 -19.67
CA VAL A 48 -16.87 -10.46 -19.39
C VAL A 48 -15.66 -10.02 -20.25
N TRP A 49 -15.16 -10.87 -21.16
CA TRP A 49 -13.94 -10.59 -21.94
C TRP A 49 -13.98 -9.28 -22.74
N GLU A 50 -15.11 -8.99 -23.40
CA GLU A 50 -15.26 -7.74 -24.17
C GLU A 50 -15.16 -6.50 -23.25
N LEU A 51 -15.80 -6.57 -22.07
CA LEU A 51 -15.71 -5.53 -21.06
C LEU A 51 -14.29 -5.41 -20.50
N ALA A 52 -13.59 -6.54 -20.31
CA ALA A 52 -12.22 -6.57 -19.82
C ALA A 52 -11.26 -5.86 -20.77
N ILE A 53 -11.41 -6.04 -22.08
CA ILE A 53 -10.64 -5.30 -23.08
C ILE A 53 -10.96 -3.81 -23.04
N ALA A 54 -12.24 -3.44 -22.95
CA ALA A 54 -12.63 -2.03 -22.82
C ALA A 54 -12.01 -1.37 -21.57
N VAL A 55 -11.97 -2.09 -20.45
CA VAL A 55 -11.35 -1.66 -19.19
C VAL A 55 -9.83 -1.52 -19.30
N LYS A 56 -9.13 -2.50 -19.90
CA LYS A 56 -7.68 -2.44 -20.11
C LYS A 56 -7.25 -1.23 -20.94
N GLU A 57 -8.02 -0.95 -21.99
CA GLU A 57 -7.78 0.13 -22.95
C GLU A 57 -8.40 1.48 -22.55
N GLN A 58 -9.05 1.57 -21.37
CA GLN A 58 -9.72 2.77 -20.87
C GLN A 58 -10.78 3.38 -21.80
N LYS A 59 -11.51 2.53 -22.54
CA LYS A 59 -12.59 2.94 -23.45
C LYS A 59 -13.89 3.14 -22.69
N THR A 60 -14.01 4.24 -21.93
CA THR A 60 -15.15 4.51 -21.03
C THR A 60 -16.52 4.42 -21.71
N ALA A 61 -16.69 4.98 -22.91
CA ALA A 61 -17.94 4.88 -23.66
C ALA A 61 -18.31 3.43 -24.03
N ALA A 62 -17.32 2.57 -24.27
CA ALA A 62 -17.56 1.15 -24.53
C ALA A 62 -17.91 0.41 -23.23
N ILE A 63 -17.24 0.73 -22.11
CA ILE A 63 -17.57 0.21 -20.77
C ILE A 63 -19.05 0.51 -20.46
N GLU A 64 -19.44 1.78 -20.56
CA GLU A 64 -20.81 2.23 -20.28
C GLU A 64 -21.84 1.53 -21.17
N LYS A 65 -21.56 1.41 -22.48
CA LYS A 65 -22.45 0.72 -23.41
C LYS A 65 -22.61 -0.76 -23.06
N ILE A 66 -21.49 -1.49 -22.87
CA ILE A 66 -21.52 -2.93 -22.59
C ILE A 66 -22.25 -3.20 -21.28
N VAL A 67 -21.98 -2.42 -20.23
CA VAL A 67 -22.65 -2.61 -18.92
C VAL A 67 -24.13 -2.24 -18.99
N LYS A 68 -24.51 -1.22 -19.77
CA LYS A 68 -25.93 -0.90 -19.99
C LYS A 68 -26.67 -2.05 -20.69
N ASP A 69 -26.05 -2.69 -21.67
CA ASP A 69 -26.64 -3.81 -22.41
C ASP A 69 -26.63 -5.12 -21.60
N LYS A 70 -25.63 -5.31 -20.72
CA LYS A 70 -25.39 -6.53 -19.93
C LYS A 70 -24.96 -6.19 -18.48
N PRO A 71 -25.87 -5.68 -17.63
CA PRO A 71 -25.54 -5.24 -16.27
C PRO A 71 -25.00 -6.35 -15.37
N GLU A 72 -25.34 -7.61 -15.64
CA GLU A 72 -24.86 -8.78 -14.91
C GLU A 72 -23.34 -8.99 -14.98
N LEU A 73 -22.66 -8.38 -15.97
CA LEU A 73 -21.21 -8.48 -16.12
C LEU A 73 -20.43 -7.58 -15.16
N LEU A 74 -21.07 -6.55 -14.61
CA LEU A 74 -20.40 -5.46 -13.89
C LEU A 74 -19.62 -5.93 -12.66
N ASN A 75 -20.22 -6.87 -11.93
CA ASN A 75 -19.67 -7.46 -10.71
C ASN A 75 -19.18 -8.91 -10.92
N TYR A 76 -18.92 -9.29 -12.18
CA TYR A 76 -18.39 -10.63 -12.48
C TYR A 76 -17.04 -10.83 -11.79
N GLN A 77 -16.97 -11.87 -10.95
CA GLN A 77 -15.74 -12.33 -10.31
C GLN A 77 -15.19 -13.52 -11.11
N GLU A 78 -14.00 -13.38 -11.69
CA GLU A 78 -13.40 -14.51 -12.41
C GLU A 78 -13.15 -15.71 -11.48
N SER A 79 -13.10 -16.91 -12.06
CA SER A 79 -13.29 -18.14 -11.29
C SER A 79 -12.18 -18.42 -10.27
N LYS A 80 -10.96 -17.95 -10.52
CA LYS A 80 -9.75 -18.37 -9.81
C LYS A 80 -9.36 -17.45 -8.68
N TYR A 81 -9.24 -16.14 -8.95
CA TYR A 81 -8.86 -15.14 -7.97
C TYR A 81 -10.05 -14.31 -7.48
N LYS A 82 -11.25 -14.55 -8.00
CA LYS A 82 -12.46 -13.74 -7.73
C LYS A 82 -12.29 -12.25 -7.99
N VAL A 83 -11.37 -11.88 -8.88
CA VAL A 83 -11.12 -10.47 -9.22
C VAL A 83 -12.27 -9.94 -10.08
N THR A 84 -12.80 -8.79 -9.68
CA THR A 84 -13.71 -7.98 -10.49
C THR A 84 -12.92 -7.06 -11.42
N LEU A 85 -13.54 -6.58 -12.49
CA LEU A 85 -12.89 -5.57 -13.35
C LEU A 85 -12.65 -4.24 -12.65
N LEU A 86 -13.43 -3.91 -11.61
CA LEU A 86 -13.16 -2.74 -10.77
C LEU A 86 -11.86 -2.93 -9.99
N LEU A 87 -11.70 -4.05 -9.28
CA LEU A 87 -10.48 -4.36 -8.54
C LEU A 87 -9.27 -4.38 -9.48
N TRP A 88 -9.40 -5.03 -10.64
CA TRP A 88 -8.33 -5.05 -11.64
C TRP A 88 -7.98 -3.66 -12.15
N ALA A 89 -8.99 -2.82 -12.44
CA ALA A 89 -8.77 -1.44 -12.88
C ALA A 89 -8.05 -0.60 -11.81
N ILE A 90 -8.37 -0.78 -10.53
CA ILE A 90 -7.66 -0.11 -9.43
C ILE A 90 -6.22 -0.61 -9.33
N GLY A 91 -6.00 -1.92 -9.27
CA GLY A 91 -4.68 -2.53 -9.15
C GLY A 91 -3.75 -2.20 -10.32
N MET A 92 -4.31 -2.06 -11.53
CA MET A 92 -3.57 -1.70 -12.76
C MET A 92 -3.62 -0.20 -13.09
N GLU A 93 -4.09 0.61 -12.15
CA GLU A 93 -4.13 2.08 -12.24
C GLU A 93 -4.85 2.65 -13.48
N LYS A 94 -6.00 2.06 -13.81
CA LYS A 94 -6.90 2.47 -14.89
C LYS A 94 -7.99 3.40 -14.36
N TYR A 95 -7.61 4.61 -13.94
CA TYR A 95 -8.52 5.58 -13.30
C TYR A 95 -9.82 5.80 -14.07
N ASN A 96 -9.75 6.02 -15.39
CA ASN A 96 -10.94 6.34 -16.19
C ASN A 96 -11.87 5.13 -16.27
N SER A 97 -11.32 3.92 -16.37
CA SER A 97 -12.11 2.68 -16.34
C SER A 97 -12.74 2.45 -14.96
N ALA A 98 -11.98 2.63 -13.89
CA ALA A 98 -12.50 2.49 -12.53
C ALA A 98 -13.65 3.46 -12.27
N GLU A 99 -13.50 4.74 -12.67
CA GLU A 99 -14.57 5.73 -12.56
C GLU A 99 -15.79 5.34 -13.40
N ALA A 100 -15.61 4.90 -14.64
CA ALA A 100 -16.72 4.47 -15.49
C ALA A 100 -17.47 3.26 -14.90
N LEU A 101 -16.75 2.25 -14.42
CA LEU A 101 -17.33 1.08 -13.76
C LEU A 101 -18.14 1.48 -12.51
N LEU A 102 -17.60 2.36 -11.68
CA LEU A 102 -18.29 2.88 -10.49
C LEU A 102 -19.53 3.70 -10.85
N LYS A 103 -19.46 4.56 -11.88
CA LYS A 103 -20.63 5.28 -12.42
C LYS A 103 -21.72 4.35 -12.91
N CYS A 104 -21.35 3.18 -13.43
CA CYS A 104 -22.29 2.15 -13.84
C CYS A 104 -22.84 1.31 -12.66
N GLY A 105 -22.33 1.49 -11.43
CA GLY A 105 -22.81 0.78 -10.23
C GLY A 105 -21.97 -0.44 -9.83
N ALA A 106 -20.69 -0.50 -10.22
CA ALA A 106 -19.79 -1.56 -9.75
C ALA A 106 -19.69 -1.51 -8.22
N ASP A 107 -19.78 -2.67 -7.58
CA ASP A 107 -19.68 -2.78 -6.13
C ASP A 107 -18.20 -2.66 -5.70
N PRO A 108 -17.84 -1.59 -4.97
CA PRO A 108 -16.45 -1.35 -4.56
C PRO A 108 -15.99 -2.24 -3.41
N ASN A 109 -16.86 -3.08 -2.84
CA ASN A 109 -16.56 -3.93 -1.69
C ASN A 109 -16.31 -5.40 -2.06
N LEU A 110 -16.45 -5.76 -3.34
CA LEU A 110 -16.13 -7.11 -3.80
C LEU A 110 -14.62 -7.34 -3.79
N ALA A 111 -14.19 -8.18 -2.85
CA ALA A 111 -12.80 -8.59 -2.72
C ALA A 111 -12.44 -9.70 -3.72
N SER A 112 -11.14 -9.80 -4.01
CA SER A 112 -10.56 -11.04 -4.56
C SER A 112 -10.69 -12.18 -3.54
N VAL A 113 -10.18 -13.36 -3.86
CA VAL A 113 -9.93 -14.41 -2.89
C VAL A 113 -8.44 -14.67 -2.77
N ARG A 114 -8.07 -15.18 -1.61
CA ARG A 114 -6.75 -15.74 -1.38
C ARG A 114 -6.41 -16.79 -2.44
N TYR A 115 -5.22 -16.69 -3.02
CA TYR A 115 -4.68 -17.71 -3.92
C TYR A 115 -3.15 -17.75 -3.88
N LYS A 116 -2.57 -18.85 -3.40
CA LYS A 116 -1.10 -19.02 -3.26
C LYS A 116 -0.49 -17.83 -2.50
N THR A 117 0.25 -16.96 -3.21
CA THR A 117 0.93 -15.77 -2.66
C THR A 117 0.11 -14.49 -2.75
N TYR A 118 -1.14 -14.56 -3.22
CA TYR A 118 -2.06 -13.42 -3.30
C TYR A 118 -2.96 -13.40 -2.06
N SER A 119 -2.94 -12.26 -1.39
CA SER A 119 -3.89 -11.90 -0.35
C SER A 119 -5.27 -11.62 -0.94
N GLU A 120 -6.30 -11.76 -0.11
CA GLU A 120 -7.59 -11.14 -0.38
C GLU A 120 -7.43 -9.62 -0.37
N GLU A 121 -8.03 -8.95 -1.34
CA GLU A 121 -7.87 -7.52 -1.58
C GLU A 121 -9.21 -6.94 -2.03
N THR A 122 -9.59 -5.82 -1.41
CA THR A 122 -10.68 -4.98 -1.92
C THR A 122 -10.10 -3.88 -2.81
N PRO A 123 -10.91 -3.28 -3.69
CA PRO A 123 -10.51 -2.07 -4.41
C PRO A 123 -9.89 -1.00 -3.48
N LEU A 124 -10.49 -0.79 -2.29
CA LEU A 124 -10.02 0.25 -1.37
C LEU A 124 -8.71 -0.13 -0.66
N SER A 125 -8.50 -1.40 -0.28
CA SER A 125 -7.25 -1.82 0.35
C SER A 125 -6.06 -1.63 -0.61
N VAL A 126 -6.22 -2.01 -1.89
CA VAL A 126 -5.20 -1.80 -2.93
C VAL A 126 -4.94 -0.30 -3.16
N ALA A 127 -5.98 0.54 -3.20
CA ALA A 127 -5.82 1.97 -3.40
C ALA A 127 -5.14 2.68 -2.22
N ALA A 128 -5.39 2.21 -0.99
CA ALA A 128 -4.81 2.78 0.24
C ALA A 128 -3.31 2.48 0.37
N GLY A 129 -2.87 1.30 -0.05
CA GLY A 129 -1.48 0.84 -0.03
C GLY A 129 -0.73 1.04 -1.35
N PHE A 130 -0.13 -0.05 -1.83
CA PHE A 130 0.59 -0.16 -3.10
C PHE A 130 -0.32 -0.79 -4.16
N SER A 131 -0.37 -0.21 -5.35
CA SER A 131 -1.06 -0.84 -6.49
C SER A 131 -0.24 -2.01 -7.03
N TRP A 132 -0.82 -2.83 -7.91
CA TRP A 132 -0.11 -4.00 -8.47
C TRP A 132 1.00 -3.65 -9.46
N VAL A 133 1.11 -2.37 -9.85
CA VAL A 133 2.12 -1.87 -10.79
C VAL A 133 3.02 -0.81 -10.16
N ASP A 134 2.72 -0.33 -8.95
CA ASP A 134 3.49 0.70 -8.27
C ASP A 134 4.17 0.18 -7.02
N ASN A 135 5.50 0.17 -7.05
CA ASN A 135 6.34 -0.25 -5.94
C ASN A 135 6.74 0.90 -5.00
N LEU A 136 6.34 2.15 -5.28
CA LEU A 136 6.75 3.34 -4.53
C LEU A 136 5.61 4.04 -3.77
N ALA A 137 4.39 3.46 -3.79
CA ALA A 137 3.18 4.02 -3.19
C ALA A 137 2.91 5.48 -3.59
N LYS A 138 2.18 5.68 -4.69
CA LYS A 138 1.69 6.99 -5.12
C LYS A 138 0.93 7.66 -3.98
N LYS A 139 1.44 8.81 -3.56
CA LYS A 139 0.85 9.65 -2.50
C LYS A 139 -0.49 10.28 -2.90
N ASP A 140 -0.88 10.22 -4.17
CA ASP A 140 -2.14 10.77 -4.70
C ASP A 140 -3.36 10.01 -4.17
N PRO A 141 -4.29 10.67 -3.45
CA PRO A 141 -5.45 10.02 -2.86
C PRO A 141 -6.62 9.81 -3.83
N LYS A 142 -6.49 10.14 -5.13
CA LYS A 142 -7.64 10.12 -6.06
C LYS A 142 -8.41 8.80 -6.11
N TYR A 143 -7.73 7.66 -6.05
CA TYR A 143 -8.39 6.35 -6.08
C TYR A 143 -9.13 6.07 -4.77
N VAL A 144 -8.52 6.41 -3.63
CA VAL A 144 -9.15 6.32 -2.31
C VAL A 144 -10.40 7.20 -2.27
N LYS A 145 -10.28 8.48 -2.64
CA LYS A 145 -11.41 9.42 -2.68
C LYS A 145 -12.50 8.98 -3.65
N LEU A 146 -12.13 8.44 -4.81
CA LEU A 146 -13.07 7.90 -5.79
C LEU A 146 -13.85 6.73 -5.20
N LEU A 147 -13.18 5.72 -4.65
CA LEU A 147 -13.84 4.52 -4.10
C LEU A 147 -14.74 4.86 -2.91
N LEU A 148 -14.27 5.71 -1.99
CA LEU A 148 -15.07 6.18 -0.85
C LEU A 148 -16.33 6.94 -1.30
N LYS A 149 -16.23 7.77 -2.35
CA LYS A 149 -17.38 8.47 -2.95
C LYS A 149 -18.48 7.51 -3.43
N TYR A 150 -18.11 6.30 -3.84
CA TYR A 150 -19.04 5.28 -4.33
C TYR A 150 -19.35 4.19 -3.28
N GLY A 151 -19.06 4.42 -2.00
CA GLY A 151 -19.50 3.55 -0.91
C GLY A 151 -18.57 2.38 -0.59
N ALA A 152 -17.28 2.49 -0.91
CA ALA A 152 -16.28 1.56 -0.41
C ALA A 152 -16.19 1.62 1.13
N ASP A 153 -16.17 0.47 1.79
CA ASP A 153 -16.06 0.34 3.24
C ASP A 153 -14.61 0.55 3.71
N PRO A 154 -14.32 1.62 4.49
CA PRO A 154 -12.98 1.88 4.99
C PRO A 154 -12.54 0.95 6.12
N ASN A 155 -13.43 0.07 6.62
CA ASN A 155 -13.19 -0.79 7.77
C ASN A 155 -12.92 -2.26 7.41
N TRP A 156 -12.64 -2.56 6.14
CA TRP A 156 -12.16 -3.89 5.79
C TRP A 156 -10.84 -4.21 6.52
N ILE A 157 -10.73 -5.46 6.95
CA ILE A 157 -9.58 -5.97 7.69
C ILE A 157 -8.92 -7.11 6.92
N TYR A 158 -7.60 -7.07 6.86
CA TYR A 158 -6.78 -8.12 6.28
C TYR A 158 -6.93 -9.43 7.06
N ILE A 159 -7.43 -10.48 6.43
CA ILE A 159 -7.72 -11.75 7.10
C ILE A 159 -6.46 -12.64 7.26
N GLY A 160 -5.34 -12.34 6.58
CA GLY A 160 -4.05 -13.00 6.82
C GLY A 160 -3.63 -14.12 5.86
N HIS A 161 -2.32 -14.18 5.51
CA HIS A 161 -1.43 -15.37 5.49
C HIS A 161 0.03 -15.02 5.13
N GLU A 162 1.02 -15.78 5.66
CA GLU A 162 2.44 -16.02 5.23
C GLU A 162 3.32 -14.88 4.62
N HIS A 163 2.90 -13.62 4.64
CA HIS A 163 3.63 -12.50 4.02
C HIS A 163 4.02 -11.39 5.00
N GLY A 164 4.10 -11.71 6.30
CA GLY A 164 4.64 -10.80 7.32
C GLY A 164 3.72 -9.64 7.71
N MET A 165 2.49 -9.56 7.18
CA MET A 165 1.44 -8.70 7.70
C MET A 165 0.57 -9.47 8.69
N GLU A 166 0.29 -8.86 9.84
CA GLU A 166 -0.52 -9.48 10.89
C GLU A 166 -2.00 -9.54 10.46
N PRO A 167 -2.67 -10.71 10.59
CA PRO A 167 -4.12 -10.79 10.44
C PRO A 167 -4.84 -9.78 11.35
N GLY A 168 -5.88 -9.14 10.83
CA GLY A 168 -6.59 -8.03 11.46
C GLY A 168 -6.00 -6.65 11.16
N THR A 169 -4.99 -6.52 10.29
CA THR A 169 -4.52 -5.20 9.83
C THR A 169 -5.65 -4.48 9.10
N SER A 170 -5.99 -3.23 9.46
CA SER A 170 -7.03 -2.45 8.75
C SER A 170 -6.47 -1.63 7.60
N ILE A 171 -7.34 -1.22 6.66
CA ILE A 171 -6.98 -0.31 5.56
C ILE A 171 -6.31 0.98 6.09
N LEU A 172 -6.78 1.52 7.23
CA LEU A 172 -6.17 2.69 7.85
C LEU A 172 -4.70 2.44 8.23
N MET A 173 -4.37 1.27 8.76
CA MET A 173 -3.00 0.88 9.07
C MET A 173 -2.15 0.72 7.79
N GLU A 174 -2.70 0.15 6.73
CA GLU A 174 -2.01 -0.02 5.45
C GLU A 174 -1.68 1.32 4.77
N SER A 175 -2.51 2.34 5.00
CA SER A 175 -2.28 3.69 4.46
C SER A 175 -1.07 4.42 5.05
N ILE A 176 -0.57 3.98 6.21
CA ILE A 176 0.54 4.63 6.91
C ILE A 176 1.82 4.53 6.09
N GLY A 177 2.34 5.68 5.65
CA GLY A 177 3.51 5.77 4.77
C GLY A 177 3.18 5.81 3.28
N CYS A 178 1.90 5.66 2.89
CA CYS A 178 1.45 5.60 1.50
C CYS A 178 0.87 6.93 0.97
N GLY A 179 0.98 8.01 1.74
CA GLY A 179 0.47 9.35 1.46
C GLY A 179 -0.53 9.80 2.52
N ILE A 180 -0.21 10.88 3.26
CA ILE A 180 -1.04 11.34 4.40
C ILE A 180 -2.47 11.67 3.99
N GLU A 181 -2.67 12.16 2.77
CA GLU A 181 -4.00 12.49 2.26
C GLU A 181 -4.88 11.26 2.01
N LYS A 182 -4.29 10.07 1.84
CA LYS A 182 -5.05 8.80 1.85
C LYS A 182 -5.54 8.48 3.26
N THR A 183 -4.66 8.57 4.26
CA THR A 183 -5.00 8.37 5.67
C THR A 183 -6.11 9.33 6.11
N LYS A 184 -5.99 10.62 5.76
CA LYS A 184 -7.03 11.61 6.06
C LYS A 184 -8.37 11.25 5.43
N ALA A 185 -8.39 10.92 4.14
CA ALA A 185 -9.61 10.55 3.44
C ALA A 185 -10.30 9.32 4.06
N LEU A 186 -9.52 8.30 4.48
CA LEU A 186 -10.05 7.12 5.17
C LEU A 186 -10.67 7.48 6.52
N VAL A 187 -9.98 8.29 7.33
CA VAL A 187 -10.50 8.76 8.63
C VAL A 187 -11.77 9.59 8.45
N GLU A 188 -11.79 10.51 7.47
CA GLU A 188 -12.96 11.33 7.15
C GLU A 188 -14.15 10.50 6.67
N ALA A 189 -13.91 9.35 6.04
CA ALA A 189 -14.93 8.41 5.62
C ALA A 189 -15.37 7.42 6.70
N GLY A 190 -14.85 7.52 7.93
CA GLY A 190 -15.28 6.69 9.06
C GLY A 190 -14.48 5.40 9.27
N ALA A 191 -13.22 5.36 8.85
CA ALA A 191 -12.30 4.32 9.30
C ALA A 191 -12.17 4.32 10.84
N ASP A 192 -12.24 3.15 11.46
CA ASP A 192 -12.06 2.99 12.89
C ASP A 192 -10.61 3.26 13.28
N ILE A 193 -10.42 4.46 13.84
CA ILE A 193 -9.13 4.99 14.30
C ILE A 193 -8.51 4.11 15.39
N ASN A 194 -9.35 3.45 16.19
CA ASN A 194 -8.95 2.66 17.35
C ASN A 194 -9.05 1.16 17.11
N HIS A 195 -9.25 0.72 15.86
CA HIS A 195 -9.18 -0.69 15.51
C HIS A 195 -7.85 -1.29 15.96
N LYS A 196 -7.91 -2.46 16.60
CA LYS A 196 -6.76 -3.16 17.18
C LYS A 196 -6.58 -4.52 16.52
N MET A 197 -5.35 -4.78 16.12
CA MET A 197 -4.94 -6.15 15.76
C MET A 197 -4.86 -7.02 17.03
N LYS A 198 -4.65 -8.33 16.86
CA LYS A 198 -4.50 -9.26 18.00
C LYS A 198 -3.32 -8.88 18.90
N SER A 199 -2.25 -8.34 18.33
CA SER A 199 -1.11 -7.77 19.06
C SER A 199 -1.43 -6.47 19.81
N GLY A 200 -2.64 -5.92 19.70
CA GLY A 200 -3.03 -4.64 20.31
C GLY A 200 -2.52 -3.40 19.55
N LYS A 201 -1.73 -3.58 18.48
CA LYS A 201 -1.26 -2.47 17.65
C LYS A 201 -2.44 -1.81 16.91
N THR A 202 -2.47 -0.47 16.93
CA THR A 202 -3.41 0.40 16.22
C THR A 202 -2.72 1.12 15.05
N ALA A 203 -3.49 1.86 14.25
CA ALA A 203 -2.92 2.77 13.24
C ALA A 203 -1.99 3.83 13.86
N ALA A 204 -2.32 4.36 15.05
CA ALA A 204 -1.48 5.30 15.77
C ALA A 204 -0.13 4.68 16.20
N VAL A 205 -0.15 3.43 16.69
CA VAL A 205 1.09 2.70 17.03
C VAL A 205 1.96 2.50 15.80
N LYS A 206 1.37 2.09 14.67
CA LYS A 206 2.11 1.95 13.41
C LYS A 206 2.68 3.29 12.92
N ALA A 207 1.95 4.38 13.07
CA ALA A 207 2.41 5.73 12.72
C ALA A 207 3.58 6.20 13.60
N LEU A 208 3.57 5.89 14.91
CA LEU A 208 4.69 6.16 15.81
C LEU A 208 5.97 5.41 15.37
N PHE A 209 5.84 4.14 15.00
CA PHE A 209 6.96 3.35 14.46
C PHE A 209 7.48 3.87 13.12
N ALA A 210 6.60 4.40 12.27
CA ALA A 210 6.99 4.95 10.99
C ALA A 210 7.73 6.29 11.13
N GLY A 211 7.43 7.07 12.18
CA GLY A 211 8.04 8.37 12.45
C GLY A 211 9.51 8.31 12.87
N GLY A 212 10.05 9.47 13.24
CA GLY A 212 11.44 9.65 13.62
C GLY A 212 11.99 10.98 13.09
N PRO A 213 13.12 10.99 12.36
CA PRO A 213 13.73 12.24 11.89
C PRO A 213 13.05 12.84 10.65
N ALA A 214 12.10 12.14 10.02
CA ALA A 214 11.45 12.60 8.78
C ALA A 214 10.07 13.19 9.07
N LEU A 215 9.91 14.50 8.84
CA LEU A 215 8.67 15.24 9.09
C LEU A 215 7.42 14.60 8.47
N GLU A 216 7.51 14.16 7.20
CA GLU A 216 6.37 13.54 6.50
C GLU A 216 5.82 12.31 7.22
N ARG A 217 6.68 11.57 7.93
CA ARG A 217 6.28 10.36 8.66
C ARG A 217 5.69 10.69 10.03
N ASN A 218 6.18 11.75 10.66
CA ASN A 218 5.66 12.24 11.94
C ASN A 218 4.23 12.78 11.81
N ALA A 219 3.90 13.34 10.65
CA ALA A 219 2.56 13.87 10.35
C ALA A 219 1.44 12.82 10.53
N TYR A 220 1.69 11.53 10.28
CA TYR A 220 0.67 10.48 10.48
C TYR A 220 0.35 10.29 11.96
N ALA A 221 1.38 10.21 12.81
CA ALA A 221 1.21 10.03 14.25
C ALA A 221 0.56 11.27 14.85
N HIS A 222 1.04 12.45 14.45
CA HIS A 222 0.47 13.73 14.86
C HIS A 222 -1.01 13.84 14.48
N TYR A 223 -1.38 13.61 13.22
CA TYR A 223 -2.76 13.63 12.77
C TYR A 223 -3.66 12.66 13.56
N LEU A 224 -3.25 11.39 13.68
CA LEU A 224 -4.07 10.39 14.36
C LEU A 224 -4.20 10.66 15.87
N ILE A 225 -3.09 11.01 16.53
CA ILE A 225 -3.05 11.15 17.99
C ILE A 225 -3.56 12.52 18.41
N VAL A 226 -3.00 13.60 17.85
CA VAL A 226 -3.30 14.98 18.27
C VAL A 226 -4.59 15.47 17.65
N GLU A 227 -4.78 15.37 16.34
CA GLU A 227 -5.98 15.92 15.69
C GLU A 227 -7.20 15.01 15.86
N LYS A 228 -7.00 13.69 15.78
CA LYS A 228 -8.09 12.70 15.81
C LYS A 228 -8.24 11.94 17.11
N LYS A 229 -7.41 12.26 18.12
CA LYS A 229 -7.53 11.75 19.49
C LYS A 229 -7.52 10.21 19.56
N ALA A 230 -6.70 9.57 18.72
CA ALA A 230 -6.48 8.14 18.78
C ALA A 230 -5.99 7.72 20.16
N LYS A 231 -6.48 6.57 20.64
CA LYS A 231 -6.10 6.02 21.94
C LYS A 231 -4.66 5.49 21.88
N VAL A 232 -3.83 5.96 22.80
CA VAL A 232 -2.40 5.59 22.91
C VAL A 232 -1.97 5.18 24.32
N SER A 233 -2.92 4.98 25.22
CA SER A 233 -2.66 4.57 26.61
C SER A 233 -2.60 3.05 26.83
N GLU A 234 -3.07 2.26 25.87
CA GLU A 234 -3.06 0.79 25.98
C GLU A 234 -1.75 0.18 25.51
N PRO A 235 -1.31 -0.92 26.15
CA PRO A 235 -0.14 -1.66 25.69
C PRO A 235 -0.44 -2.42 24.39
N TYR A 236 0.63 -2.73 23.66
CA TYR A 236 0.65 -3.70 22.57
C TYR A 236 1.68 -4.79 22.87
N TYR A 237 1.68 -5.82 22.04
CA TYR A 237 2.47 -7.05 22.20
C TYR A 237 3.26 -7.33 20.92
N ARG A 238 4.21 -8.26 21.01
CA ARG A 238 4.88 -8.80 19.81
C ARG A 238 3.86 -9.59 18.99
N SER A 239 3.91 -9.41 17.67
CA SER A 239 3.05 -10.16 16.75
C SER A 239 3.51 -11.63 16.65
N GLU A 240 4.82 -11.87 16.80
CA GLU A 240 5.46 -13.18 16.83
C GLU A 240 6.56 -13.16 17.91
N THR A 241 6.78 -14.30 18.56
CA THR A 241 7.85 -14.49 19.55
C THR A 241 8.88 -15.47 19.03
N TYR A 242 10.17 -15.14 19.17
CA TYR A 242 11.27 -16.01 18.78
C TYR A 242 12.10 -16.45 19.99
N GLY A 243 12.42 -17.74 20.05
CA GLY A 243 13.26 -18.29 21.13
C GLY A 243 12.60 -18.16 22.51
N ASN A 244 13.28 -17.46 23.42
CA ASN A 244 12.89 -17.35 24.84
C ASN A 244 12.17 -16.02 25.17
N GLU A 245 11.64 -15.31 24.18
CA GLU A 245 10.87 -14.08 24.40
C GLU A 245 9.54 -14.38 25.12
N ASP A 246 9.14 -13.52 26.06
CA ASP A 246 7.84 -13.62 26.72
C ASP A 246 6.73 -13.11 25.78
N PRO A 247 5.78 -13.95 25.35
CA PRO A 247 4.67 -13.52 24.50
C PRO A 247 3.73 -12.52 25.17
N ASN A 248 3.80 -12.37 26.48
CA ASN A 248 2.98 -11.44 27.26
C ASN A 248 3.73 -10.15 27.66
N GLU A 249 4.96 -9.97 27.16
CA GLU A 249 5.71 -8.72 27.35
C GLU A 249 4.89 -7.54 26.81
N LYS A 250 4.64 -6.56 27.68
CA LYS A 250 3.86 -5.37 27.35
C LYS A 250 4.79 -4.27 26.85
N PHE A 251 4.42 -3.68 25.73
CA PHE A 251 5.04 -2.48 25.19
C PHE A 251 4.06 -1.32 25.20
N PHE A 252 4.53 -0.11 25.44
CA PHE A 252 3.67 1.05 25.47
C PHE A 252 3.97 1.99 24.30
N PRO A 253 2.94 2.59 23.67
CA PRO A 253 3.15 3.50 22.53
C PRO A 253 4.05 4.70 22.88
N VAL A 254 4.01 5.18 24.13
CA VAL A 254 4.85 6.29 24.62
C VAL A 254 6.35 5.99 24.51
N ASP A 255 6.74 4.73 24.67
CA ASP A 255 8.14 4.31 24.59
C ASP A 255 8.65 4.38 23.14
N ILE A 256 7.78 4.20 22.14
CA ILE A 256 8.15 4.35 20.72
C ILE A 256 8.55 5.81 20.43
N LEU A 257 7.88 6.78 21.06
CA LEU A 257 8.20 8.20 20.89
C LEU A 257 9.60 8.54 21.45
N ARG A 258 10.14 7.72 22.37
CA ARG A 258 11.53 7.82 22.82
C ARG A 258 12.53 7.38 21.77
N ASP A 259 12.12 6.87 20.62
CA ASP A 259 13.05 6.60 19.50
C ASP A 259 13.23 7.80 18.57
N TRP A 260 12.38 8.82 18.69
CA TRP A 260 12.42 10.03 17.85
C TRP A 260 13.49 11.00 18.33
N ILE A 261 14.69 10.90 17.75
CA ILE A 261 15.79 11.85 17.92
C ILE A 261 15.67 12.95 16.87
N VAL A 262 15.30 14.16 17.32
CA VAL A 262 14.96 15.31 16.48
C VAL A 262 15.62 16.57 17.04
N ALA A 263 15.90 17.56 16.19
CA ALA A 263 16.54 18.80 16.63
C ALA A 263 15.59 19.62 17.52
N ILE A 264 16.03 20.06 18.70
CA ILE A 264 15.22 20.87 19.60
C ILE A 264 14.79 22.16 18.90
N GLY A 265 13.50 22.48 18.98
CA GLY A 265 12.90 23.64 18.34
C GLY A 265 12.55 23.46 16.84
N SER A 266 12.88 22.31 16.23
CA SER A 266 12.44 21.98 14.89
C SER A 266 10.93 21.70 14.83
N GLU A 267 10.39 21.61 13.62
CA GLU A 267 8.96 21.29 13.44
C GLU A 267 8.64 19.86 13.93
N GLU A 268 9.55 18.91 13.70
CA GLU A 268 9.43 17.55 14.22
C GLU A 268 9.44 17.53 15.76
N TYR A 269 10.23 18.41 16.38
CA TYR A 269 10.24 18.55 17.84
C TYR A 269 8.92 19.09 18.36
N LYS A 270 8.35 20.13 17.72
CA LYS A 270 7.02 20.65 18.10
C LYS A 270 5.96 19.56 17.99
N MET A 271 5.89 18.86 16.85
CA MET A 271 4.95 17.74 16.67
C MET A 271 5.15 16.66 17.73
N LYS A 272 6.39 16.29 18.04
CA LYS A 272 6.70 15.34 19.11
C LYS A 272 6.15 15.81 20.45
N MET A 273 6.33 17.09 20.81
CA MET A 273 5.86 17.64 22.08
C MET A 273 4.32 17.73 22.14
N GLU A 274 3.64 18.06 21.04
CA GLU A 274 2.17 18.02 20.98
C GLU A 274 1.64 16.59 21.16
N ILE A 275 2.34 15.59 20.62
CA ILE A 275 2.04 14.17 20.89
C ILE A 275 2.28 13.85 22.38
N VAL A 276 3.35 14.34 23.01
CA VAL A 276 3.60 14.18 24.46
C VAL A 276 2.48 14.77 25.30
N GLU A 277 1.99 15.96 24.95
CA GLU A 277 0.85 16.59 25.63
C GLU A 277 -0.43 15.72 25.51
N GLU A 278 -0.66 15.13 24.35
CA GLU A 278 -1.79 14.23 24.14
C GLU A 278 -1.63 12.91 24.91
N PHE A 279 -0.42 12.35 25.03
CA PHE A 279 -0.15 11.24 25.96
C PHE A 279 -0.50 11.62 27.40
N ALA A 280 -0.08 12.79 27.87
CA ALA A 280 -0.36 13.27 29.22
C ALA A 280 -1.87 13.44 29.45
N ARG A 281 -2.61 13.96 28.46
CA ARG A 281 -4.09 14.05 28.48
C ARG A 281 -4.75 12.69 28.64
N GLN A 282 -4.14 11.62 28.13
CA GLN A 282 -4.61 10.24 28.27
C GLN A 282 -4.05 9.52 29.52
N GLY A 283 -3.38 10.25 30.42
CA GLY A 283 -2.85 9.72 31.67
C GLY A 283 -1.50 9.02 31.56
N VAL A 284 -0.77 9.23 30.47
CA VAL A 284 0.56 8.63 30.24
C VAL A 284 1.63 9.71 30.28
N ASN A 285 2.52 9.66 31.27
CA ASN A 285 3.59 10.63 31.40
C ASN A 285 4.85 10.20 30.63
N TYR A 286 5.12 10.87 29.52
CA TYR A 286 6.33 10.66 28.72
C TYR A 286 7.62 10.84 29.54
N TRP A 287 7.66 11.83 30.43
CA TRP A 287 8.87 12.22 31.15
C TRP A 287 9.30 11.18 32.20
N ASP A 288 8.39 10.33 32.65
CA ASP A 288 8.68 9.22 33.55
C ASP A 288 9.25 7.98 32.82
N THR A 289 9.13 7.93 31.49
CA THR A 289 9.67 6.83 30.69
C THR A 289 11.18 6.90 30.57
N LYS A 290 11.83 5.73 30.53
CA LYS A 290 13.27 5.62 30.42
C LYS A 290 13.71 5.87 28.98
N ILE A 291 14.73 6.71 28.79
CA ILE A 291 15.41 6.82 27.48
C ILE A 291 16.12 5.49 27.18
N PRO A 292 15.81 4.81 26.05
CA PRO A 292 16.47 3.55 25.71
C PRO A 292 17.98 3.73 25.59
N SER A 293 18.76 2.76 26.08
CA SER A 293 20.23 2.88 26.16
C SER A 293 20.88 3.15 24.81
N ASP A 294 20.35 2.56 23.74
CA ASP A 294 20.90 2.76 22.40
C ASP A 294 20.55 4.13 21.82
N ARG A 295 19.37 4.68 22.16
CA ARG A 295 19.02 6.07 21.83
C ARG A 295 19.92 7.03 22.59
N LEU A 296 20.18 6.78 23.87
CA LEU A 296 21.12 7.59 24.67
C LEU A 296 22.54 7.58 24.07
N LYS A 297 23.05 6.42 23.64
CA LYS A 297 24.34 6.33 22.92
C LYS A 297 24.32 7.15 21.64
N GLN A 298 23.24 7.08 20.86
CA GLN A 298 23.10 7.86 19.62
C GLN A 298 23.03 9.36 19.89
N ILE A 299 22.29 9.80 20.91
CA ILE A 299 22.22 11.20 21.35
C ILE A 299 23.61 11.69 21.74
N LYS A 300 24.37 10.93 22.53
CA LYS A 300 25.76 11.26 22.88
C LYS A 300 26.67 11.41 21.66
N LYS A 301 26.42 10.65 20.60
CA LYS A 301 27.17 10.75 19.34
C LYS A 301 26.79 12.00 18.54
N ILE A 302 25.52 12.39 18.54
CA ILE A 302 25.01 13.57 17.80
C ILE A 302 25.33 14.87 18.54
N HIS A 303 25.27 14.84 19.88
CA HIS A 303 25.45 16.00 20.77
C HIS A 303 26.58 15.75 21.79
N PRO A 304 27.84 15.51 21.37
CA PRO A 304 28.92 15.04 22.26
C PRO A 304 29.20 15.97 23.44
N SER A 305 28.99 17.28 23.28
CA SER A 305 29.27 18.28 24.33
C SER A 305 28.02 18.83 25.02
N THR A 306 26.82 18.47 24.56
CA THR A 306 25.54 19.04 25.04
C THR A 306 24.46 17.99 25.28
N TRP A 307 24.80 16.70 25.28
CA TRP A 307 23.80 15.62 25.40
C TRP A 307 23.04 15.70 26.73
N GLU A 308 23.66 16.12 27.84
CA GLU A 308 22.99 16.27 29.14
C GLU A 308 21.89 17.33 29.11
N GLU A 309 22.10 18.42 28.38
CA GLU A 309 21.08 19.46 28.19
C GLU A 309 19.99 19.01 27.23
N TYR A 310 20.39 18.29 26.17
CA TYR A 310 19.47 17.75 25.19
C TYR A 310 18.48 16.78 25.85
N ILE A 311 18.96 15.81 26.65
CA ILE A 311 18.09 14.80 27.27
C ILE A 311 17.05 15.37 28.25
N LYS A 312 17.29 16.57 28.81
CA LYS A 312 16.31 17.25 29.67
C LYS A 312 15.08 17.77 28.92
N LYS A 313 15.22 17.97 27.60
CA LYS A 313 14.17 18.49 26.71
C LYS A 313 13.71 17.45 25.69
N TYR A 314 14.36 16.28 25.69
CA TYR A 314 14.21 15.20 24.72
C TYR A 314 12.95 14.38 24.91
#